data_AF-A0A7S3LIZ0-F1
#
_entry.id   AF-A0A7S3LIZ0-F1
#
_cell.length_a   1.000
_cell.length_b   1.000
_cell.length_c   1.000
_cell.angle_alpha   90.00
_cell.angle_beta   90.00
_cell.angle_gamma   90.00
#
_symmetry.space_group_name_H-M   'P 1'
#
loop_
_entity.id
_entity.type
_entity.pdbx_description
1 polymer ?
#
loop_
_entity_poly.entity_id
_entity_poly.type
_entity_poly.pdbx_seq_one_letter_code
_entity_poly.pdbx_strand_id
1 'polypeptide(L)'
;IGSVTHIFSDKTGTLTANEMRLVSSSIGGKVYGFKPVQVLSHSHGENQEEASVNASPPKVQISELFKDLMKEIQASSSDGGIPLHIDMFLLLLSVCHTVVIDHDEEGNVQYNAEGPDEEALVRAAAGLGYVLVSTENNTMVVKRIDKENNKDTELHFKVLAINAFNSDRKRMSIIVEDPNGDVVLLMKGADNVMLERCRAQHENELYISEIDMFK
;
A
#
# COMPACT_ATOMS: atom_id res chain seq x y z
N ILE A 1 38.80 19.89 3.01
CA ILE A 1 37.96 19.31 1.92
C ILE A 1 38.72 19.22 0.59
N GLY A 2 39.55 20.20 0.20
CA GLY A 2 40.24 20.21 -1.12
C GLY A 2 41.30 19.12 -1.41
N SER A 3 41.42 18.09 -0.57
CA SER A 3 42.36 16.97 -0.75
C SER A 3 41.70 15.60 -0.49
N VAL A 4 40.38 15.55 -0.28
CA VAL A 4 39.66 14.29 -0.03
C VAL A 4 39.41 13.60 -1.37
N THR A 5 39.85 12.34 -1.51
CA THR A 5 39.70 11.54 -2.74
C THR A 5 38.65 10.43 -2.63
N HIS A 6 38.25 10.05 -1.42
CA HIS A 6 37.26 9.00 -1.16
C HIS A 6 36.29 9.45 -0.07
N ILE A 7 35.01 9.22 -0.29
CA ILE A 7 33.94 9.42 0.69
C ILE A 7 33.28 8.07 0.94
N PHE A 8 33.24 7.67 2.21
CA PHE A 8 32.46 6.52 2.66
C PHE A 8 31.18 7.07 3.29
N SER A 9 30.03 6.66 2.73
CA SER A 9 28.72 7.05 3.24
C SER A 9 27.98 5.80 3.70
N ASP A 10 27.33 5.89 4.85
CA ASP A 10 26.32 4.90 5.24
C ASP A 10 25.05 5.10 4.38
N LYS A 11 24.23 4.07 4.23
CA LYS A 11 22.95 4.15 3.51
C LYS A 11 21.88 4.76 4.41
N THR A 12 21.67 4.18 5.57
CA THR A 12 20.59 4.56 6.49
C THR A 12 20.96 5.85 7.21
N GLY A 13 20.06 6.83 7.23
CA GLY A 13 20.28 8.12 7.89
C GLY A 13 21.26 9.07 7.19
N THR A 14 21.95 8.65 6.11
CA THR A 14 22.77 9.54 5.28
C THR A 14 22.24 9.63 3.85
N LEU A 15 22.10 8.50 3.14
CA LEU A 15 21.55 8.48 1.78
C LEU A 15 20.02 8.43 1.78
N THR A 16 19.40 7.84 2.81
CA THR A 16 17.96 7.69 2.93
C THR A 16 17.43 8.35 4.20
N ALA A 17 16.29 9.04 4.10
CA ALA A 17 15.64 9.72 5.22
C ALA A 17 14.95 8.79 6.24
N ASN A 18 15.08 7.46 6.09
CA ASN A 18 14.36 6.45 6.88
C ASN A 18 12.83 6.66 6.90
N GLU A 19 12.30 7.25 5.84
CA GLU A 19 10.87 7.52 5.64
C GLU A 19 10.38 6.64 4.49
N MET A 20 9.45 5.73 4.78
CA MET A 20 8.82 4.86 3.80
C MET A 20 7.45 5.43 3.41
N ARG A 21 7.11 5.37 2.13
CA ARG A 21 5.81 5.82 1.61
C ARG A 21 5.35 4.89 0.50
N LEU A 22 4.06 4.57 0.47
CA LEU A 22 3.47 3.92 -0.68
C LEU A 22 3.45 4.90 -1.86
N VAL A 23 4.09 4.54 -2.96
CA VAL A 23 4.21 5.42 -4.14
C VAL A 23 3.46 4.89 -5.35
N SER A 24 3.28 3.58 -5.47
CA SER A 24 2.60 2.93 -6.59
C SER A 24 2.05 1.57 -6.14
N SER A 25 1.02 1.08 -6.81
CA SER A 25 0.47 -0.27 -6.59
C SER A 25 -0.23 -0.80 -7.84
N SER A 26 -0.06 -2.09 -8.14
CA SER A 26 -0.97 -2.80 -9.05
C SER A 26 -2.13 -3.40 -8.25
N ILE A 27 -3.36 -3.13 -8.68
CA ILE A 27 -4.58 -3.66 -8.09
C ILE A 27 -5.50 -4.08 -9.24
N GLY A 28 -5.90 -5.36 -9.29
CA GLY A 28 -6.79 -5.87 -10.34
C GLY A 28 -6.24 -5.75 -11.76
N GLY A 29 -4.91 -5.78 -11.94
CA GLY A 29 -4.25 -5.60 -13.24
C GLY A 29 -4.22 -4.16 -13.75
N LYS A 30 -4.35 -3.19 -12.83
CA LYS A 30 -4.21 -1.76 -13.11
C LYS A 30 -3.25 -1.13 -12.12
N VAL A 31 -2.29 -0.38 -12.65
CA VAL A 31 -1.35 0.40 -11.84
C VAL A 31 -1.94 1.76 -11.46
N TYR A 32 -1.92 2.05 -10.17
CA TYR A 32 -2.26 3.33 -9.55
C TYR A 32 -1.04 3.95 -8.88
N GLY A 33 -1.05 5.27 -8.72
CA GLY A 33 0.07 6.01 -8.12
C GLY A 33 1.10 6.48 -9.16
N PHE A 34 2.34 6.63 -8.70
CA PHE A 34 3.47 7.02 -9.52
C PHE A 34 3.79 5.93 -10.56
N LYS A 35 3.92 6.34 -11.83
CA LYS A 35 4.36 5.48 -12.93
C LYS A 35 5.70 6.02 -13.42
N PRO A 36 6.80 5.27 -13.26
CA PRO A 36 8.05 5.63 -13.92
C PRO A 36 7.79 5.70 -15.42
N VAL A 37 8.21 6.79 -16.07
CA VAL A 37 8.08 6.91 -17.53
C VAL A 37 9.03 5.88 -18.16
N GLN A 38 8.49 4.79 -18.71
CA GLN A 38 9.24 3.89 -19.57
C GLN A 38 9.24 4.45 -21.00
N VAL A 39 10.42 4.76 -21.53
CA VAL A 39 10.60 5.09 -22.95
C VAL A 39 10.32 3.81 -23.74
N LEU A 40 9.16 3.70 -24.38
CA LEU A 40 8.95 2.76 -25.46
C LEU A 40 9.73 3.29 -26.68
N SER A 41 10.96 2.83 -26.86
CA SER A 41 11.75 3.13 -28.05
C SER A 41 11.27 2.28 -29.23
N HIS A 42 10.30 2.80 -30.01
CA HIS A 42 10.05 2.61 -31.46
C HIS A 42 8.75 3.37 -31.82
N SER A 43 8.64 4.28 -32.79
CA SER A 43 9.43 4.65 -33.96
C SER A 43 8.97 6.01 -34.52
N HIS A 44 9.92 6.84 -34.99
CA HIS A 44 9.83 7.90 -36.01
C HIS A 44 8.65 8.89 -35.99
N GLY A 45 8.91 10.11 -35.50
CA GLY A 45 8.12 11.29 -35.89
C GLY A 45 8.03 12.38 -34.82
N GLU A 46 9.01 13.28 -34.84
CA GLU A 46 8.98 14.72 -34.46
C GLU A 46 8.43 15.16 -33.08
N ASN A 47 9.24 16.03 -32.43
CA ASN A 47 9.12 16.66 -31.11
C ASN A 47 9.50 15.79 -29.90
N GLN A 48 10.81 15.62 -29.72
CA GLN A 48 11.41 15.12 -28.48
C GLN A 48 11.38 16.21 -27.40
N GLU A 49 10.41 16.15 -26.49
CA GLU A 49 10.67 16.57 -25.11
C GLU A 49 11.56 15.49 -24.48
N GLU A 50 12.77 15.87 -24.06
CA GLU A 50 13.66 14.99 -23.31
C GLU A 50 13.02 14.64 -21.97
N ALA A 51 12.23 13.57 -21.92
CA ALA A 51 11.65 13.05 -20.69
C ALA A 51 12.75 12.43 -19.83
N SER A 52 12.98 13.02 -18.64
CA SER A 52 14.02 12.57 -17.71
C SER A 52 13.75 11.14 -17.22
N VAL A 53 14.72 10.25 -17.44
CA VAL A 53 14.64 8.81 -17.15
C VAL A 53 14.67 8.47 -15.64
N ASN A 54 14.74 9.48 -14.76
CA ASN A 54 14.91 9.31 -13.30
C ASN A 54 13.98 10.25 -12.51
N ALA A 55 12.69 10.26 -12.83
CA ALA A 55 11.74 10.99 -11.99
C ALA A 55 11.59 10.26 -10.64
N SER A 56 11.94 10.93 -9.55
CA SER A 56 11.57 10.46 -8.22
C SER A 56 10.07 10.69 -7.99
N PRO A 57 9.39 9.83 -7.20
CA PRO A 57 7.98 10.04 -6.88
C PRO A 57 7.78 11.42 -6.23
N PRO A 58 6.79 12.21 -6.67
CA PRO A 58 6.54 13.52 -6.10
C PRO A 58 6.17 13.38 -4.61
N LYS A 59 6.64 14.31 -3.78
CA LYS A 59 6.26 14.35 -2.36
C LYS A 59 4.90 15.03 -2.18
N VAL A 60 3.82 14.36 -2.58
CA VAL A 60 2.44 14.84 -2.44
C VAL A 60 1.63 13.96 -1.49
N GLN A 61 0.42 14.40 -1.12
CA GLN A 61 -0.52 13.60 -0.33
C GLN A 61 -0.90 12.31 -1.08
N ILE A 62 -1.16 11.22 -0.34
CA ILE A 62 -1.47 9.91 -0.94
C ILE A 62 -2.73 9.97 -1.81
N SER A 63 -3.74 10.76 -1.40
CA SER A 63 -4.98 10.98 -2.15
C SER A 63 -4.75 11.63 -3.53
N GLU A 64 -3.79 12.54 -3.62
CA GLU A 64 -3.39 13.17 -4.89
C GLU A 64 -2.54 12.21 -5.73
N LEU A 65 -1.60 11.50 -5.10
CA LEU A 65 -0.76 10.53 -5.79
C LEU A 65 -1.58 9.41 -6.42
N PHE A 66 -2.61 8.94 -5.71
CA PHE A 66 -3.52 7.87 -6.10
C PHE A 66 -4.89 8.40 -6.54
N LYS A 67 -4.95 9.61 -7.13
CA LYS A 67 -6.22 10.24 -7.55
C LYS A 67 -7.08 9.38 -8.46
N ASP A 68 -6.48 8.56 -9.32
CA ASP A 68 -7.21 7.67 -10.22
C ASP A 68 -7.89 6.51 -9.47
N LEU A 69 -7.27 6.03 -8.39
CA LEU A 69 -7.88 5.04 -7.49
C LEU A 69 -9.03 5.67 -6.71
N MET A 70 -8.82 6.89 -6.19
CA MET A 70 -9.86 7.65 -5.46
C MET A 70 -11.10 7.90 -6.32
N LYS A 71 -10.92 8.28 -7.60
CA LYS A 71 -12.03 8.44 -8.54
C LYS A 71 -12.80 7.15 -8.75
N GLU A 72 -12.11 6.02 -8.84
CA GLU A 72 -12.73 4.71 -9.06
C GLU A 72 -13.52 4.25 -7.81
N ILE A 73 -12.95 4.47 -6.63
CA ILE A 73 -13.64 4.28 -5.34
C ILE A 73 -14.92 5.13 -5.29
N GLN A 74 -14.83 6.40 -5.64
CA GLN A 74 -15.95 7.35 -5.61
C GLN A 74 -17.05 7.02 -6.63
N ALA A 75 -16.67 6.71 -7.88
CA ALA A 75 -17.62 6.38 -8.94
C ALA A 75 -18.46 5.15 -8.59
N SER A 76 -17.84 4.17 -7.93
CA SER A 76 -18.47 2.88 -7.61
C SER A 76 -19.46 2.95 -6.44
N SER A 77 -19.44 4.03 -5.64
CA SER A 77 -20.43 4.28 -4.59
C SER A 77 -21.86 4.48 -5.14
N SER A 78 -22.00 4.75 -6.45
CA SER A 78 -23.29 4.98 -7.11
C SER A 78 -23.88 3.72 -7.78
N ASP A 79 -23.09 2.66 -8.01
CA ASP A 79 -23.42 1.59 -8.98
C ASP A 79 -23.15 0.16 -8.48
N GLY A 80 -23.17 -0.07 -7.16
CA GLY A 80 -23.03 -1.42 -6.58
C GLY A 80 -21.90 -1.62 -5.56
N GLY A 81 -21.20 -0.54 -5.19
CA GLY A 81 -20.13 -0.55 -4.18
C GLY A 81 -18.73 -0.65 -4.78
N ILE A 82 -17.71 -0.42 -3.95
CA ILE A 82 -16.30 -0.48 -4.37
C ILE A 82 -15.97 -1.87 -4.95
N PRO A 83 -15.26 -1.97 -6.09
CA PRO A 83 -14.86 -3.24 -6.66
C PRO A 83 -14.11 -4.12 -5.64
N LEU A 84 -14.49 -5.39 -5.56
CA LEU A 84 -13.99 -6.33 -4.53
C LEU A 84 -12.45 -6.34 -4.43
N HIS A 85 -11.74 -6.30 -5.55
CA HIS A 85 -10.27 -6.35 -5.55
C HIS A 85 -9.64 -5.07 -4.95
N ILE A 86 -10.28 -3.91 -5.11
CA ILE A 86 -9.85 -2.65 -4.47
C ILE A 86 -10.16 -2.67 -2.98
N ASP A 87 -11.39 -3.08 -2.62
CA ASP A 87 -11.82 -3.17 -1.22
C ASP A 87 -10.90 -4.11 -0.43
N MET A 88 -10.68 -5.33 -0.95
CA MET A 88 -9.78 -6.31 -0.34
C MET A 88 -8.33 -5.84 -0.25
N PHE A 89 -7.83 -5.10 -1.24
CA PHE A 89 -6.47 -4.55 -1.19
C PHE A 89 -6.34 -3.52 -0.06
N LEU A 90 -7.27 -2.57 0.06
CA LEU A 90 -7.22 -1.55 1.09
C LEU A 90 -7.46 -2.12 2.49
N LEU A 91 -8.34 -3.11 2.62
CA LEU A 91 -8.52 -3.87 3.85
C LEU A 91 -7.27 -4.67 4.23
N LEU A 92 -6.60 -5.30 3.27
CA LEU A 92 -5.32 -5.99 3.52
C LEU A 92 -4.28 -5.03 4.12
N LEU A 93 -4.15 -3.81 3.57
CA LEU A 93 -3.23 -2.80 4.11
C LEU A 93 -3.63 -2.32 5.51
N SER A 94 -4.93 -2.26 5.79
CA SER A 94 -5.49 -1.74 7.06
C SER A 94 -5.58 -2.78 8.18
N VAL A 95 -5.45 -4.08 7.88
CA VAL A 95 -5.69 -5.16 8.86
C VAL A 95 -4.47 -6.09 9.00
N CYS A 96 -3.73 -6.38 7.93
CA CYS A 96 -2.60 -7.30 7.99
C CYS A 96 -1.31 -6.59 8.41
N HIS A 97 -1.20 -6.22 9.67
CA HIS A 97 -0.03 -5.56 10.25
C HIS A 97 0.02 -5.72 11.78
N THR A 98 1.08 -5.20 12.40
CA THR A 98 1.22 -5.09 13.87
C THR A 98 1.27 -3.65 14.38
N VAL A 99 0.95 -2.67 13.53
CA VAL A 99 0.84 -1.24 13.89
C VAL A 99 -0.03 -1.01 15.11
N VAL A 100 0.47 -0.19 16.02
CA VAL A 100 -0.23 0.30 17.20
C VAL A 100 -0.72 1.72 16.93
N ILE A 101 -1.91 2.03 17.45
CA ILE A 101 -2.52 3.34 17.36
C ILE A 101 -2.14 4.14 18.61
N ASP A 102 -1.71 5.37 18.39
CA ASP A 102 -1.53 6.38 19.43
C ASP A 102 -2.31 7.65 19.05
N HIS A 103 -2.38 8.62 19.95
CA HIS A 103 -3.00 9.92 19.69
C HIS A 103 -2.01 11.02 20.05
N ASP A 104 -1.92 12.03 19.18
CA ASP A 104 -1.13 13.22 19.50
C ASP A 104 -1.85 14.13 20.51
N GLU A 105 -1.18 15.23 20.89
CA GLU A 105 -1.72 16.21 21.84
C GLU A 105 -3.02 16.88 21.35
N GLU A 106 -3.28 16.86 20.04
CA GLU A 106 -4.48 17.41 19.41
C GLU A 106 -5.59 16.35 19.23
N GLY A 107 -5.30 15.09 19.58
CA GLY A 107 -6.21 13.96 19.44
C GLY A 107 -6.24 13.33 18.04
N ASN A 108 -5.29 13.66 17.16
CA ASN A 108 -5.18 13.01 15.86
C ASN A 108 -4.56 11.62 16.00
N VAL A 109 -5.06 10.68 15.20
CA VAL A 109 -4.56 9.31 15.15
C VAL A 109 -3.13 9.28 14.62
N GLN A 110 -2.22 8.68 15.39
CA GLN A 110 -0.87 8.35 14.99
C GLN A 110 -0.70 6.83 14.88
N TYR A 111 0.06 6.42 13.85
CA TYR A 111 0.39 5.03 13.60
C TYR A 111 1.86 4.81 13.91
N ASN A 112 2.14 3.83 14.76
CA ASN A 112 3.49 3.44 15.17
C ASN A 112 3.70 1.95 14.88
N ALA A 113 4.78 1.60 14.20
CA ALA A 113 5.12 0.21 13.90
C ALA A 113 6.60 -0.11 14.15
N GLU A 114 6.93 -1.38 14.31
CA GLU A 114 8.34 -1.83 14.38
C GLU A 114 9.07 -1.61 13.05
N GLY A 115 8.35 -1.80 11.92
CA GLY A 115 8.85 -1.59 10.57
C GLY A 115 8.26 -0.33 9.93
N PRO A 116 9.08 0.58 9.37
CA PRO A 116 8.57 1.80 8.73
C PRO A 116 7.72 1.51 7.49
N ASP A 117 7.88 0.33 6.88
CA ASP A 117 7.06 -0.15 5.78
C ASP A 117 5.61 -0.47 6.21
N GLU A 118 5.40 -1.12 7.36
CA GLU A 118 4.05 -1.37 7.88
C GLU A 118 3.29 -0.07 8.14
N GLU A 119 3.97 0.87 8.80
CA GLU A 119 3.44 2.19 9.12
C GLU A 119 3.06 2.97 7.84
N ALA A 120 3.92 2.92 6.83
CA ALA A 120 3.66 3.55 5.53
C ALA A 120 2.42 2.97 4.83
N LEU A 121 2.21 1.66 4.91
CA LEU A 121 1.06 0.98 4.29
C LEU A 121 -0.25 1.35 5.00
N VAL A 122 -0.28 1.35 6.34
CA VAL A 122 -1.48 1.75 7.11
C VAL A 122 -1.81 3.22 6.88
N ARG A 123 -0.80 4.10 6.88
CA ARG A 123 -1.01 5.53 6.54
C ARG A 123 -1.54 5.73 5.13
N ALA A 124 -1.05 4.95 4.17
CA ALA A 124 -1.53 5.02 2.80
C ALA A 124 -3.01 4.61 2.72
N ALA A 125 -3.39 3.49 3.36
CA ALA A 125 -4.78 3.05 3.44
C ALA A 125 -5.69 4.10 4.08
N ALA A 126 -5.25 4.72 5.18
CA ALA A 126 -5.98 5.79 5.86
C ALA A 126 -6.22 7.00 4.94
N GLY A 127 -5.20 7.44 4.21
CA GLY A 127 -5.36 8.54 3.26
C GLY A 127 -6.14 8.18 1.98
N LEU A 128 -6.40 6.89 1.74
CA LEU A 128 -7.30 6.37 0.72
C LEU A 128 -8.72 6.08 1.26
N GLY A 129 -8.99 6.44 2.51
CA GLY A 129 -10.32 6.35 3.12
C GLY A 129 -10.58 5.09 3.95
N TYR A 130 -9.55 4.28 4.25
CA TYR A 130 -9.64 3.11 5.13
C TYR A 130 -8.82 3.37 6.38
N VAL A 131 -9.44 4.00 7.37
CA VAL A 131 -8.76 4.52 8.56
C VAL A 131 -8.83 3.47 9.66
N LEU A 132 -7.68 2.96 10.11
CA LEU A 132 -7.63 2.13 11.30
C LEU A 132 -7.84 3.02 12.54
N VAL A 133 -8.88 2.75 13.33
CA VAL A 133 -9.27 3.59 14.48
C VAL A 133 -9.14 2.90 15.83
N SER A 134 -9.10 1.56 15.86
CA SER A 134 -8.86 0.80 17.10
C SER A 134 -8.22 -0.58 16.81
N THR A 135 -7.44 -1.10 17.75
CA THR A 135 -6.86 -2.46 17.75
C THR A 135 -7.09 -3.19 19.08
N GLU A 136 -8.11 -2.81 19.83
CA GLU A 136 -8.37 -3.29 21.18
C GLU A 136 -9.06 -4.65 21.24
N ASN A 137 -8.83 -5.39 22.33
CA ASN A 137 -9.55 -6.64 22.64
C ASN A 137 -9.54 -7.66 21.49
N ASN A 138 -8.39 -7.84 20.84
CA ASN A 138 -8.23 -8.67 19.64
C ASN A 138 -9.20 -8.30 18.51
N THR A 139 -9.62 -7.05 18.42
CA THR A 139 -10.52 -6.56 17.37
C THR A 139 -9.89 -5.33 16.73
N MET A 140 -9.74 -5.36 15.42
CA MET A 140 -9.32 -4.21 14.63
C MET A 140 -10.56 -3.53 14.06
N VAL A 141 -10.67 -2.22 14.25
CA VAL A 141 -11.78 -1.42 13.72
C VAL A 141 -11.23 -0.53 12.61
N VAL A 142 -11.73 -0.76 11.40
CA VAL A 142 -11.40 0.04 10.22
C VAL A 142 -12.62 0.86 9.84
N LYS A 143 -12.48 2.18 9.88
CA LYS A 143 -13.48 3.14 9.42
C LYS A 143 -13.29 3.40 7.93
N ARG A 144 -14.26 2.98 7.13
CA ARG A 144 -14.34 3.25 5.70
C ARG A 144 -15.09 4.57 5.48
N ILE A 145 -14.40 5.54 4.88
CA ILE A 145 -14.90 6.89 4.65
C ILE A 145 -15.61 6.96 3.29
N ASP A 146 -16.88 7.36 3.30
CA ASP A 146 -17.67 7.61 2.09
C ASP A 146 -18.10 9.08 2.06
N LYS A 147 -17.26 9.92 1.44
CA LYS A 147 -17.48 11.37 1.37
C LYS A 147 -18.65 11.74 0.45
N GLU A 148 -18.92 10.96 -0.59
CA GLU A 148 -19.97 11.25 -1.57
C GLU A 148 -21.36 11.08 -0.92
N ASN A 149 -21.53 9.99 -0.18
CA ASN A 149 -22.81 9.69 0.49
C ASN A 149 -22.87 10.21 1.94
N ASN A 150 -21.79 10.80 2.45
CA ASN A 150 -21.62 11.20 3.85
C ASN A 150 -21.98 10.07 4.82
N LYS A 151 -21.53 8.86 4.51
CA LYS A 151 -21.92 7.63 5.21
C LYS A 151 -20.70 6.76 5.52
N ASP A 152 -19.94 7.17 6.52
CA ASP A 152 -18.85 6.37 7.03
C ASP A 152 -19.38 5.04 7.61
N THR A 153 -18.60 3.97 7.45
CA THR A 153 -18.93 2.64 7.97
C THR A 153 -17.77 2.09 8.79
N GLU A 154 -18.06 1.55 9.97
CA GLU A 154 -17.07 0.86 10.79
C GLU A 154 -17.12 -0.64 10.50
N LEU A 155 -15.96 -1.19 10.19
CA LEU A 155 -15.74 -2.60 9.89
C LEU A 155 -14.94 -3.21 11.03
N HIS A 156 -15.53 -4.17 11.73
CA HIS A 156 -14.93 -4.84 12.88
C HIS A 156 -14.34 -6.17 12.43
N PHE A 157 -13.03 -6.33 12.59
CA PHE A 157 -12.28 -7.54 12.28
C PHE A 157 -11.76 -8.15 13.57
N LYS A 158 -12.31 -9.30 13.96
CA LYS A 158 -11.82 -10.01 15.14
C LYS A 158 -10.61 -10.84 14.77
N VAL A 159 -9.48 -10.53 15.38
CA VAL A 159 -8.21 -11.21 15.17
C VAL A 159 -8.23 -12.57 15.86
N LEU A 160 -8.06 -13.63 15.06
CA LEU A 160 -8.02 -15.01 15.53
C LEU A 160 -6.58 -15.50 15.69
N ALA A 161 -5.68 -15.11 14.78
CA ALA A 161 -4.27 -15.44 14.87
C ALA A 161 -3.41 -14.47 14.04
N ILE A 162 -2.19 -14.22 14.49
CA ILE A 162 -1.18 -13.46 13.75
C ILE A 162 0.05 -14.34 13.55
N ASN A 163 0.48 -14.49 12.30
CA ASN A 163 1.80 -15.01 11.97
C ASN A 163 2.68 -13.83 11.58
N ALA A 164 3.34 -13.24 12.57
CA ALA A 164 4.19 -12.07 12.41
C ALA A 164 5.26 -12.25 11.33
N PHE A 165 5.73 -11.13 10.78
CA PHE A 165 6.84 -11.14 9.84
C PHE A 165 8.09 -11.72 10.49
N ASN A 166 8.86 -12.50 9.74
CA ASN A 166 10.24 -12.81 10.07
C ASN A 166 11.08 -12.95 8.80
N SER A 167 12.40 -12.75 8.95
CA SER A 167 13.36 -12.75 7.84
C SER A 167 13.44 -14.08 7.09
N ASP A 168 13.13 -15.19 7.77
CA ASP A 168 13.18 -16.52 7.19
C ASP A 168 11.98 -16.78 6.27
N ARG A 169 10.78 -16.36 6.69
CA ARG A 169 9.53 -16.53 5.93
C ARG A 169 9.28 -15.43 4.92
N LYS A 170 9.84 -14.23 5.14
CA LYS A 170 9.70 -13.03 4.29
C LYS A 170 8.25 -12.66 3.95
N ARG A 171 7.33 -12.96 4.88
CA ARG A 171 5.89 -12.69 4.77
C ARG A 171 5.25 -12.61 6.15
N MET A 172 4.12 -11.95 6.20
CA MET A 172 3.21 -11.85 7.34
C MET A 172 1.82 -12.34 6.92
N SER A 173 1.10 -12.96 7.85
CA SER A 173 -0.33 -13.23 7.65
C SER A 173 -1.13 -13.03 8.91
N ILE A 174 -2.39 -12.64 8.77
CA ILE A 174 -3.37 -12.55 9.85
C ILE A 174 -4.61 -13.36 9.50
N ILE A 175 -5.17 -14.04 10.48
CA ILE A 175 -6.47 -14.71 10.39
C ILE A 175 -7.46 -13.87 11.16
N VAL A 176 -8.52 -13.45 10.50
CA VAL A 176 -9.59 -12.63 11.08
C VAL A 176 -10.96 -13.25 10.81
N GLU A 177 -11.89 -13.00 11.71
CA GLU A 177 -13.33 -13.07 11.44
C GLU A 177 -13.75 -11.67 10.96
N ASP A 178 -14.30 -11.58 9.75
CA ASP A 178 -14.70 -10.32 9.12
C ASP A 178 -16.07 -9.82 9.65
N PRO A 179 -16.54 -8.63 9.24
CA PRO A 179 -17.84 -8.10 9.68
C PRO A 179 -19.05 -8.96 9.31
N ASN A 180 -18.92 -9.87 8.33
CA ASN A 180 -19.97 -10.79 7.92
C ASN A 180 -19.94 -12.11 8.73
N GLY A 181 -18.91 -12.31 9.57
CA GLY A 181 -18.69 -13.52 10.35
C GLY A 181 -17.84 -14.58 9.61
N ASP A 182 -17.32 -14.25 8.43
CA ASP A 182 -16.49 -15.15 7.64
C ASP A 182 -15.04 -15.14 8.14
N VAL A 183 -14.41 -16.32 8.17
CA VAL A 183 -13.00 -16.45 8.54
C VAL A 183 -12.11 -16.28 7.32
N VAL A 184 -11.28 -15.24 7.32
CA VAL A 184 -10.42 -14.83 6.20
C VAL A 184 -8.95 -14.84 6.62
N LEU A 185 -8.09 -15.39 5.76
CA LEU A 185 -6.63 -15.28 5.86
C LEU A 185 -6.16 -14.15 4.94
N LEU A 186 -5.58 -13.10 5.52
CA LEU A 186 -4.94 -12.00 4.79
C LEU A 186 -3.41 -12.16 4.88
N MET A 187 -2.69 -11.91 3.79
CA MET A 187 -1.24 -12.17 3.72
C MET A 187 -0.53 -11.15 2.83
N LYS A 188 0.65 -10.70 3.28
CA LYS A 188 1.56 -9.81 2.54
C LYS A 188 3.01 -10.31 2.68
N GLY A 189 3.84 -10.10 1.67
CA GLY A 189 5.23 -10.56 1.69
C GLY A 189 5.98 -10.35 0.38
N ALA A 190 7.21 -10.87 0.30
CA ALA A 190 8.03 -10.79 -0.90
C ALA A 190 7.36 -11.47 -2.11
N ASP A 191 7.53 -10.89 -3.28
CA ASP A 191 6.97 -11.35 -4.55
C ASP A 191 7.22 -12.84 -4.80
N ASN A 192 8.47 -13.26 -4.73
CA ASN A 192 8.88 -14.65 -4.95
C ASN A 192 8.25 -15.64 -3.94
N VAL A 193 8.02 -15.19 -2.71
CA VAL A 193 7.42 -16.02 -1.64
C VAL A 193 5.91 -16.11 -1.80
N MET A 194 5.27 -15.02 -2.22
CA MET A 194 3.82 -14.98 -2.41
C MET A 194 3.40 -15.74 -3.67
N LEU A 195 4.13 -15.56 -4.79
CA LEU A 195 3.81 -16.18 -6.08
C LEU A 195 3.82 -17.72 -6.03
N GLU A 196 4.73 -18.33 -5.28
CA GLU A 196 4.77 -19.78 -5.06
C GLU A 196 3.51 -20.35 -4.39
N ARG A 197 2.70 -19.49 -3.74
CA ARG A 197 1.52 -19.86 -2.95
C ARG A 197 0.20 -19.49 -3.62
N CYS A 198 0.26 -18.80 -4.76
CA CYS A 198 -0.92 -18.46 -5.55
C CYS A 198 -1.43 -19.70 -6.31
N ARG A 199 -2.74 -19.77 -6.53
CA ARG A 199 -3.36 -20.79 -7.38
C ARG A 199 -2.94 -20.54 -8.84
N ALA A 200 -2.51 -21.61 -9.53
CA ALA A 200 -2.05 -21.78 -10.93
C ALA A 200 -1.60 -20.54 -11.77
N GLN A 201 -0.41 -20.70 -12.38
CA GLN A 201 0.53 -19.68 -12.86
C GLN A 201 0.18 -18.90 -14.15
N HIS A 202 -0.87 -19.22 -14.92
CA HIS A 202 -1.14 -18.55 -16.20
C HIS A 202 -1.83 -17.17 -16.07
N GLU A 203 -2.53 -16.89 -14.95
CA GLU A 203 -3.18 -15.60 -14.71
C GLU A 203 -2.24 -14.57 -14.04
N ASN A 204 -1.02 -14.98 -13.68
CA ASN A 204 -0.07 -14.13 -12.97
C ASN A 204 0.90 -13.37 -13.88
N GLU A 205 0.92 -13.64 -15.19
CA GLU A 205 1.87 -12.99 -16.12
C GLU A 205 1.72 -11.46 -16.12
N LEU A 206 0.46 -10.97 -16.07
CA LEU A 206 0.17 -9.53 -15.94
C LEU A 206 0.77 -8.97 -14.64
N TYR A 207 0.51 -9.60 -13.49
CA TYR A 207 1.04 -9.16 -12.21
C TYR A 207 2.57 -9.21 -12.15
N ILE A 208 3.20 -10.23 -12.74
CA ILE A 208 4.67 -10.34 -12.80
C ILE A 208 5.24 -9.17 -13.62
N SER A 209 4.64 -8.86 -14.78
CA SER A 209 5.08 -7.74 -15.61
C SER A 209 4.96 -6.38 -14.90
N GLU A 210 3.89 -6.20 -14.12
CA GLU A 210 3.68 -4.99 -13.32
C GLU A 210 4.62 -4.91 -12.11
N ILE A 211 4.92 -6.03 -11.45
CA ILE A 211 5.92 -6.11 -10.38
C ILE A 211 7.30 -5.73 -10.91
N ASP A 212 7.67 -6.24 -12.08
CA ASP A 212 8.96 -5.93 -12.71
C ASP A 212 9.06 -4.46 -13.15
N MET A 213 7.94 -3.81 -13.46
CA MET A 213 7.90 -2.36 -13.69
C MET A 213 8.28 -1.53 -12.45
N PHE A 214 8.15 -2.08 -11.25
CA PHE A 214 8.49 -1.40 -9.99
C PHE A 214 9.93 -1.65 -9.50
N LYS A 215 10.68 -2.53 -10.17
CA LYS A 215 12.09 -2.83 -9.86
C LYS A 215 13.03 -1.83 -10.52
#